data_AF-A0A7S3RM36-F1
#
_entry.id   AF-A0A7S3RM36-F1
#
_cell.length_a   1.000
_cell.length_b   1.000
_cell.length_c   1.000
_cell.angle_alpha   90.00
_cell.angle_beta   90.00
_cell.angle_gamma   90.00
#
_symmetry.space_group_name_H-M   'P 1'
#
loop_
_entity.id
_entity.type
_entity.pdbx_description
1 polymer ?
#
loop_
_entity_poly.entity_id
_entity_poly.type
_entity_poly.pdbx_seq_one_letter_code
_entity_poly.pdbx_strand_id
1 'polypeptide(L)'
;QQRTEVLRAVEKRVAHHVEHSLLTLDRAWQPSDFIPDGVNENDDAFLEEVREMRQMARGLPDELLVVLIGDMITEEALPTYQTLLNTLDGASDPTGTSDTAWGRWSRQWTSEENRHGDLLNR
;
A
#
# COMPACT_ATOMS: atom_id res chain seq x y z
N GLN A 1 5.33 11.97 -30.38
CA GLN A 1 5.22 13.24 -29.64
C GLN A 1 3.77 13.60 -29.23
N GLN A 2 2.80 12.68 -29.20
CA GLN A 2 1.37 13.06 -29.21
C GLN A 2 0.48 12.41 -28.12
N ARG A 3 1.00 12.02 -26.95
CA ARG A 3 0.18 11.34 -25.91
C ARG A 3 0.25 11.90 -24.48
N THR A 4 1.04 12.94 -24.21
CA THR A 4 1.13 13.55 -22.86
C THR A 4 0.17 14.71 -22.65
N GLU A 5 -0.41 15.27 -23.72
CA GLU A 5 -1.33 16.41 -23.66
C GLU A 5 -2.58 16.10 -22.82
N VAL A 6 -3.09 14.87 -22.92
CA VAL A 6 -4.23 14.42 -22.10
C VAL A 6 -3.88 14.42 -20.62
N LEU A 7 -2.70 13.90 -20.24
CA LEU A 7 -2.24 13.86 -18.85
C LEU A 7 -2.07 15.26 -18.27
N ARG A 8 -1.57 16.21 -19.07
CA ARG A 8 -1.50 17.62 -18.69
C ARG A 8 -2.88 18.25 -18.56
N ALA A 9 -3.80 17.94 -19.48
CA ALA A 9 -5.16 18.48 -19.47
C ALA A 9 -5.95 18.05 -18.22
N VAL A 10 -5.73 16.82 -17.73
CA VAL A 10 -6.41 16.31 -16.52
C VAL A 10 -5.67 16.61 -15.22
N GLU A 11 -4.45 17.14 -15.26
CA GLU A 11 -3.58 17.30 -14.08
C GLU A 11 -4.23 18.12 -12.95
N LYS A 12 -4.98 19.18 -13.30
CA LYS A 12 -5.72 19.98 -12.31
C LYS A 12 -6.76 19.14 -11.54
N ARG A 13 -7.42 18.20 -12.22
CA ARG A 13 -8.38 17.31 -11.59
C ARG A 13 -7.69 16.27 -10.72
N VAL A 14 -6.53 15.78 -11.15
CA VAL A 14 -5.69 14.89 -10.33
C VAL A 14 -5.25 15.60 -9.06
N ALA A 15 -4.77 16.85 -9.14
CA ALA A 15 -4.39 17.64 -7.98
C ALA A 15 -5.53 17.75 -6.96
N HIS A 16 -6.75 18.04 -7.44
CA HIS A 16 -7.93 18.06 -6.59
C HIS A 16 -8.19 16.71 -5.89
N HIS A 17 -8.07 15.59 -6.59
CA HIS A 17 -8.26 14.27 -5.96
C HIS A 17 -7.13 13.90 -4.99
N VAL A 18 -5.88 14.23 -5.30
CA VAL A 18 -4.75 14.04 -4.37
C VAL A 18 -4.99 14.78 -3.05
N GLU A 19 -5.56 15.98 -3.10
CA GLU A 19 -5.81 16.80 -1.91
C GLU A 19 -7.03 16.35 -1.09
N HIS A 20 -8.02 15.68 -1.71
CA HIS A 20 -9.33 15.46 -1.08
C HIS A 20 -9.79 14.00 -1.00
N SER A 21 -9.20 13.09 -1.79
CA SER A 21 -9.68 11.71 -1.93
C SER A 21 -8.74 10.66 -1.31
N LEU A 22 -7.44 10.96 -1.20
CA LEU A 22 -6.47 10.07 -0.56
C LEU A 22 -6.59 10.13 0.97
N LEU A 23 -6.21 9.03 1.62
CA LEU A 23 -6.26 8.95 3.07
C LEU A 23 -5.18 9.85 3.68
N THR A 24 -5.58 10.64 4.66
CA THR A 24 -4.66 11.34 5.53
C THR A 24 -4.13 10.38 6.60
N LEU A 25 -2.94 10.65 7.16
CA LEU A 25 -2.30 9.76 8.14
C LEU A 25 -3.18 9.45 9.36
N ASP A 26 -3.99 10.41 9.80
CA ASP A 26 -4.94 10.26 10.91
C ASP A 26 -6.12 9.35 10.59
N ARG A 27 -6.38 9.09 9.30
CA ARG A 27 -7.48 8.23 8.81
C ARG A 27 -6.99 6.92 8.20
N ALA A 28 -5.70 6.84 7.89
CA ALA A 28 -5.07 5.65 7.32
C ALA A 28 -4.87 4.62 8.42
N TRP A 29 -5.53 3.47 8.28
CA TRP A 29 -5.24 2.28 9.08
C TRP A 29 -3.77 1.87 8.91
N GLN A 30 -3.21 1.24 9.92
CA GLN A 30 -1.85 0.69 9.92
C GLN A 30 -1.87 -0.83 10.09
N PRO A 31 -0.87 -1.56 9.59
CA PRO A 31 -0.79 -3.01 9.80
C PRO A 31 -0.88 -3.41 11.27
N SER A 32 -0.32 -2.58 12.18
CA SER A 32 -0.40 -2.76 13.64
C SER A 32 -1.82 -2.80 14.19
N ASP A 33 -2.80 -2.24 13.49
CA ASP A 33 -4.21 -2.24 13.93
C ASP A 33 -4.85 -3.64 13.82
N PHE A 34 -4.20 -4.57 13.10
CA PHE A 34 -4.75 -5.88 12.75
C PHE A 34 -3.85 -7.06 13.14
N ILE A 35 -2.65 -6.81 13.68
CA ILE A 35 -1.72 -7.86 14.13
C ILE A 35 -1.56 -7.81 15.66
N PRO A 36 -1.17 -8.92 16.30
CA PRO A 36 -0.93 -8.95 17.74
C PRO A 36 0.06 -7.86 18.20
N ASP A 37 -0.26 -7.20 19.32
CA ASP A 37 0.52 -6.05 19.80
C ASP A 37 1.79 -6.48 20.53
N GLY A 38 2.90 -6.55 19.78
CA GLY A 38 4.22 -6.87 20.31
C GLY A 38 5.01 -5.69 20.89
N VAL A 39 4.41 -4.50 21.00
CA VAL A 39 5.09 -3.29 21.51
C VAL A 39 4.83 -3.08 23.00
N ASN A 40 3.72 -3.61 23.52
CA ASN A 40 3.40 -3.52 24.95
C ASN A 40 4.35 -4.35 25.82
N GLU A 41 4.58 -3.91 27.06
CA GLU A 41 5.42 -4.61 28.06
C GLU A 41 4.82 -5.95 28.55
N ASN A 42 3.68 -6.38 28.01
CA ASN A 42 2.97 -7.58 28.43
C ASN A 42 3.11 -8.72 27.40
N ASP A 43 4.28 -9.36 27.43
CA ASP A 43 4.63 -10.49 26.55
C ASP A 43 3.59 -11.62 26.58
N ASP A 44 2.96 -11.88 27.74
CA ASP A 44 1.98 -12.96 27.88
C ASP A 44 0.71 -12.71 27.05
N ALA A 45 0.26 -11.44 26.98
CA ALA A 45 -0.91 -11.07 26.18
C ALA A 45 -0.63 -11.19 24.68
N PHE A 46 0.52 -10.68 24.23
CA PHE A 46 0.98 -10.83 22.85
C PHE A 46 1.05 -12.31 22.43
N LEU A 47 1.65 -13.16 23.27
CA LEU A 47 1.76 -14.59 22.98
C LEU A 47 0.40 -15.28 22.90
N GLU A 48 -0.59 -14.83 23.68
CA GLU A 48 -1.94 -15.38 23.60
C GLU A 48 -2.66 -14.97 22.32
N GLU A 49 -2.62 -13.70 21.93
CA GLU A 49 -3.18 -13.23 20.64
C GLU A 49 -2.55 -13.98 19.45
N VAL A 50 -1.24 -14.21 19.47
CA VAL A 50 -0.55 -15.03 18.46
C VAL A 50 -1.06 -16.48 18.46
N ARG A 51 -1.32 -17.08 19.63
CA ARG A 51 -1.86 -18.45 19.70
C ARG A 51 -3.28 -18.51 19.13
N GLU A 52 -4.14 -17.57 19.48
CA GLU A 52 -5.51 -17.46 18.97
C GLU A 52 -5.52 -17.31 17.45
N MET A 53 -4.71 -16.40 16.91
CA MET A 53 -4.57 -16.19 15.46
C MET A 53 -4.14 -17.47 14.74
N ARG A 54 -3.14 -18.18 15.27
CA ARG A 54 -2.68 -19.46 14.70
C ARG A 54 -3.72 -20.56 14.81
N GLN A 55 -4.54 -20.56 15.86
CA GLN A 55 -5.62 -21.54 16.01
C GLN A 55 -6.71 -21.30 14.97
N MET A 56 -7.08 -20.04 14.71
CA MET A 56 -8.01 -19.68 13.64
C MET A 56 -7.46 -20.08 12.26
N ALA A 57 -6.17 -19.81 12.01
CA ALA A 57 -5.52 -20.13 10.73
C ALA A 57 -5.52 -21.64 10.39
N ARG A 58 -5.51 -22.53 11.40
CA ARG A 58 -5.62 -23.99 11.18
C ARG A 58 -6.92 -24.43 10.55
N GLY A 59 -7.98 -23.61 10.61
CA GLY A 59 -9.25 -23.88 9.98
C GLY A 59 -9.34 -23.44 8.51
N LEU A 60 -8.31 -22.75 8.00
CA LEU A 60 -8.30 -22.24 6.62
C LEU A 60 -7.91 -23.36 5.64
N PRO A 61 -8.64 -23.53 4.52
CA PRO A 61 -8.26 -24.47 3.47
C PRO A 61 -6.93 -24.09 2.80
N ASP A 62 -6.16 -25.08 2.37
CA ASP A 62 -4.90 -24.86 1.66
C ASP A 62 -5.09 -24.06 0.37
N GLU A 63 -6.20 -24.27 -0.35
CA GLU A 63 -6.51 -23.51 -1.56
C GLU A 63 -6.66 -22.01 -1.29
N LEU A 64 -7.23 -21.65 -0.13
CA LEU A 64 -7.33 -20.25 0.29
C LEU A 64 -5.96 -19.68 0.65
N LEU A 65 -5.14 -20.46 1.37
CA LEU A 65 -3.78 -20.04 1.73
C LEU A 65 -2.91 -19.81 0.48
N VAL A 66 -3.02 -20.66 -0.54
CA VAL A 66 -2.31 -20.48 -1.82
C VAL A 66 -2.69 -19.15 -2.48
N VAL A 67 -3.98 -18.81 -2.51
CA VAL A 67 -4.45 -17.52 -3.07
C VAL A 67 -3.92 -16.34 -2.25
N LEU A 68 -4.02 -16.41 -0.92
CA LEU A 68 -3.53 -15.35 -0.03
C LEU A 68 -2.02 -15.14 -0.15
N ILE A 69 -1.24 -16.21 -0.26
CA ILE A 69 0.21 -16.13 -0.48
C ILE A 69 0.51 -15.49 -1.85
N GLY A 70 -0.24 -15.85 -2.89
CA GLY A 70 -0.11 -15.23 -4.21
C GLY A 70 -0.42 -13.73 -4.21
N ASP A 71 -1.45 -13.34 -3.46
CA ASP A 71 -1.83 -11.93 -3.24
C ASP A 71 -0.71 -11.17 -2.53
N MET A 72 -0.21 -11.69 -1.40
CA MET A 72 0.91 -11.12 -0.66
C MET A 72 2.17 -10.94 -1.52
N ILE A 73 2.55 -11.95 -2.31
CA ILE A 73 3.70 -11.85 -3.24
C ILE A 73 3.51 -10.74 -4.27
N THR A 74 2.26 -10.55 -4.72
CA THR A 74 1.92 -9.48 -5.68
C THR A 74 2.07 -8.11 -5.02
N GLU A 75 1.56 -7.94 -3.80
CA GLU A 75 1.67 -6.69 -3.04
C GLU A 75 3.13 -6.32 -2.71
N GLU A 76 3.96 -7.30 -2.34
CA GLU A 76 5.40 -7.11 -2.07
C GLU A 76 6.21 -6.65 -3.31
N ALA A 77 5.66 -6.82 -4.52
CA ALA A 77 6.29 -6.36 -5.75
C ALA A 77 6.11 -4.84 -6.00
N LEU A 78 5.60 -4.08 -5.02
CA LEU A 78 5.34 -2.64 -5.08
C LEU A 78 6.45 -1.77 -5.71
N PRO A 79 7.76 -2.00 -5.47
CA PRO A 79 8.82 -1.24 -6.14
C PRO A 79 8.75 -1.33 -7.68
N THR A 80 8.27 -2.46 -8.22
CA THR A 80 8.06 -2.66 -9.65
C THR A 80 6.90 -1.81 -10.17
N TYR A 81 5.80 -1.73 -9.42
CA TYR A 81 4.63 -0.93 -9.79
C TYR A 81 4.93 0.58 -9.76
N GLN A 82 5.62 1.05 -8.72
CA GLN A 82 6.06 2.44 -8.65
C GLN A 82 7.02 2.78 -9.80
N THR A 83 7.94 1.87 -10.14
CA THR A 83 8.83 2.04 -11.30
C THR A 83 8.01 2.17 -12.59
N LEU A 84 7.01 1.31 -12.80
CA LEU A 84 6.13 1.38 -13.98
C LEU A 84 5.43 2.75 -14.08
N LEU A 85 4.86 3.25 -12.97
CA LEU A 85 4.26 4.60 -12.94
C LEU A 85 5.27 5.68 -13.31
N ASN A 86 6.51 5.59 -12.80
CA ASN A 86 7.58 6.55 -13.07
C ASN A 86 8.16 6.45 -14.49
N THR A 87 7.86 5.40 -15.25
CA THR A 87 8.20 5.31 -16.69
C THR A 87 7.15 5.92 -17.61
N LEU A 88 5.99 6.33 -17.07
CA LEU A 88 4.91 6.90 -17.87
C LEU A 88 5.19 8.37 -18.22
N ASP A 89 5.48 8.62 -19.50
CA ASP A 89 5.71 9.96 -20.03
C ASP A 89 4.55 10.91 -19.66
N GLY A 90 4.89 12.03 -19.01
CA GLY A 90 3.91 13.05 -18.59
C GLY A 90 3.31 12.85 -17.19
N ALA A 91 3.59 11.72 -16.52
CA ALA A 91 3.22 11.48 -15.12
C ALA A 91 4.40 11.04 -14.24
N SER A 92 5.60 10.91 -14.82
CA SER A 92 6.79 10.48 -14.10
C SER A 92 7.23 11.44 -13.00
N ASP A 93 7.90 10.89 -11.98
CA ASP A 93 8.57 11.65 -10.92
C ASP A 93 10.11 11.56 -11.06
N PRO A 94 10.74 12.46 -11.83
CA PRO A 94 12.17 12.36 -12.14
C PRO A 94 13.09 12.68 -10.96
N THR A 95 12.59 13.32 -9.90
CA THR A 95 13.40 13.68 -8.73
C THR A 95 13.08 12.85 -7.50
N GLY A 96 12.06 11.98 -7.59
CA GLY A 96 11.47 11.29 -6.43
C GLY A 96 10.72 12.23 -5.46
N THR A 97 10.59 13.50 -5.83
CA THR A 97 10.01 14.58 -5.02
C THR A 97 9.31 15.63 -5.87
N SER A 98 9.02 15.32 -7.14
CA SER A 98 8.39 16.29 -8.05
C SER A 98 7.06 16.78 -7.47
N ASP A 99 6.84 18.09 -7.56
CA ASP A 99 5.62 18.76 -7.10
C ASP A 99 4.49 18.74 -8.14
N THR A 100 4.62 17.93 -9.20
CA THR A 100 3.50 17.66 -10.11
C THR A 100 2.40 16.89 -9.38
N ALA A 101 1.15 17.02 -9.84
CA ALA A 101 0.05 16.28 -9.22
C ALA A 101 0.25 14.77 -9.36
N TRP A 102 0.81 14.34 -10.50
CA TRP A 102 1.13 12.95 -10.78
C TRP A 102 2.26 12.41 -9.90
N GLY A 103 3.32 13.20 -9.67
CA GLY A 103 4.40 12.82 -8.75
C GLY A 103 3.89 12.66 -7.31
N ARG A 104 3.09 13.61 -6.82
CA ARG A 104 2.45 13.49 -5.50
C ARG A 104 1.53 12.29 -5.39
N TRP A 105 0.67 12.06 -6.39
CA TRP A 105 -0.21 10.90 -6.44
C TRP A 105 0.57 9.59 -6.38
N SER A 106 1.58 9.42 -7.24
CA SER A 106 2.40 8.20 -7.30
C SER A 106 3.00 7.86 -5.93
N ARG A 107 3.60 8.84 -5.25
CA ARG A 107 4.21 8.64 -3.93
C ARG A 107 3.17 8.32 -2.85
N GLN A 108 2.05 9.05 -2.81
CA GLN A 108 1.02 8.79 -1.79
C GLN A 108 0.33 7.44 -2.01
N TRP A 109 0.01 7.09 -3.25
CA TRP A 109 -0.52 5.76 -3.60
C TRP A 109 0.47 4.67 -3.18
N THR A 110 1.76 4.81 -3.49
CA THR A 110 2.78 3.85 -3.03
C THR A 110 2.84 3.76 -1.51
N SER A 111 2.74 4.87 -0.78
CA SER A 111 2.68 4.82 0.69
C SER A 111 1.44 4.09 1.20
N GLU A 112 0.29 4.24 0.53
CA GLU A 112 -0.92 3.52 0.88
C GLU A 112 -0.80 2.01 0.60
N GLU A 113 -0.32 1.61 -0.58
CA GLU A 113 -0.17 0.20 -0.99
C GLU A 113 0.88 -0.55 -0.16
N ASN A 114 1.94 0.12 0.32
CA ASN A 114 2.97 -0.53 1.13
C ASN A 114 2.39 -1.24 2.36
N ARG A 115 1.32 -0.68 2.94
CA ARG A 115 0.65 -1.24 4.11
C ARG A 115 -0.06 -2.56 3.81
N HIS A 116 -0.45 -2.81 2.55
CA HIS A 116 -1.11 -4.06 2.17
C HIS A 116 -0.13 -5.24 2.29
N GLY A 117 1.04 -5.12 1.65
CA GLY A 117 2.12 -6.10 1.77
C GLY A 117 2.60 -6.28 3.22
N ASP A 118 2.82 -5.18 3.94
CA ASP A 118 3.24 -5.22 5.35
C ASP A 118 2.27 -6.00 6.24
N LEU A 119 0.95 -5.84 6.01
CA LEU A 119 -0.07 -6.56 6.77
C LEU A 119 -0.14 -8.03 6.39
N LEU A 120 -0.13 -8.35 5.09
CA LEU A 120 -0.25 -9.74 4.63
C LEU A 120 1.00 -10.58 4.94
N ASN A 121 2.17 -9.96 5.08
CA ASN A 121 3.43 -10.64 5.39
C ASN A 121 3.50 -11.10 6.86
N ARG A 122 2.95 -10.31 7.79
CA ARG A 122 3.12 -10.47 9.24
C ARG A 122 2.10 -11.41 9.88
#